data_AF-A0A7G2M0H8-F1
#
_entry.id   AF-A0A7G2M0H8-F1
#
_cell.length_a   1.000
_cell.length_b   1.000
_cell.length_c   1.000
_cell.angle_alpha   90.00
_cell.angle_beta   90.00
_cell.angle_gamma   90.00
#
_symmetry.space_group_name_H-M   'P 1'
#
loop_
_entity.id
_entity.type
_entity.pdbx_description
1 polymer ?
#
loop_
_entity_poly.entity_id
_entity_poly.type
_entity_poly.pdbx_seq_one_letter_code
_entity_poly.pdbx_strand_id
1 'polypeptide(L)' 'PGVAAALSREAMERGADMVAVGAFGHSRAYDLVIGAATRDLLRHSEVPVLFSR' A
#
# COMPACT_ATOMS: atom_id res chain seq x y z
N PRO A 1 6.13 12.35 -3.22
CA PRO A 1 4.98 11.93 -2.38
C PRO A 1 5.22 10.48 -1.92
N GLY A 2 4.73 10.09 -0.73
CA GLY A 2 4.81 8.69 -0.27
C GLY A 2 3.96 7.76 -1.15
N VAL A 3 4.19 6.44 -1.02
CA VAL A 3 3.42 5.41 -1.74
C VAL A 3 1.94 5.50 -1.36
N ALA A 4 1.64 5.73 -0.08
CA ALA A 4 0.27 5.86 0.41
C ALA A 4 -0.48 7.03 -0.23
N ALA A 5 0.17 8.20 -0.33
CA ALA A 5 -0.42 9.39 -0.94
C ALA A 5 -0.67 9.19 -2.45
N ALA A 6 0.29 8.55 -3.15
CA ALA A 6 0.15 8.27 -4.57
C ALA A 6 -1.02 7.32 -4.86
N LEU A 7 -1.12 6.22 -4.10
CA LEU A 7 -2.18 5.23 -4.27
C LEU A 7 -3.55 5.74 -3.83
N SER A 8 -3.63 6.53 -2.74
CA SER A 8 -4.90 7.11 -2.28
C SER A 8 -5.44 8.12 -3.28
N ARG A 9 -4.58 8.99 -3.84
CA ARG A 9 -4.97 9.93 -4.89
C ARG A 9 -5.54 9.21 -6.11
N GLU A 10 -4.84 8.19 -6.59
CA GLU A 10 -5.29 7.42 -7.75
C GLU A 10 -6.62 6.69 -7.46
N ALA A 11 -6.78 6.12 -6.27
CA ALA A 11 -8.02 5.46 -5.86
C ALA A 11 -9.20 6.44 -5.85
N MET A 12 -9.02 7.64 -5.28
CA MET A 12 -10.03 8.69 -5.29
C MET A 12 -10.36 9.17 -6.71
N GLU A 13 -9.35 9.39 -7.55
CA GLU A 13 -9.54 9.83 -8.94
C GLU A 13 -10.32 8.80 -9.77
N ARG A 14 -10.20 7.52 -9.43
CA ARG A 14 -10.94 6.43 -10.08
C ARG A 14 -12.29 6.11 -9.43
N GLY A 15 -12.63 6.72 -8.30
CA GLY A 15 -13.81 6.37 -7.51
C GLY A 15 -13.74 4.93 -6.97
N ALA A 16 -12.55 4.44 -6.63
CA ALA A 16 -12.36 3.12 -6.04
C ALA A 16 -12.67 3.13 -4.55
N ASP A 17 -13.39 2.12 -4.08
CA ASP A 17 -13.74 1.97 -2.65
C ASP A 17 -12.59 1.41 -1.80
N MET A 18 -11.58 0.79 -2.42
CA MET A 18 -10.48 0.10 -1.73
C MET A 18 -9.26 -0.10 -2.64
N VAL A 19 -8.07 -0.15 -2.03
CA VAL A 19 -6.82 -0.58 -2.66
C VAL A 19 -6.43 -1.97 -2.17
N ALA A 20 -6.05 -2.88 -3.07
CA ALA A 20 -5.49 -4.18 -2.71
C ALA A 20 -4.01 -4.24 -3.07
N VAL A 21 -3.18 -4.70 -2.13
CA VAL A 21 -1.72 -4.85 -2.32
C VAL A 21 -1.27 -6.24 -1.91
N GLY A 22 -0.27 -6.77 -2.63
CA GLY A 22 0.50 -7.92 -2.16
C GLY A 22 1.49 -7.48 -1.10
N ALA A 23 1.47 -8.13 0.07
CA ALA A 23 2.33 -7.85 1.19
C ALA A 23 2.85 -9.14 1.85
N PHE A 24 3.96 -9.03 2.58
CA PHE A 24 4.57 -10.11 3.37
C PHE A 24 5.03 -11.36 2.58
N GLY A 25 5.83 -11.18 1.52
CA GLY A 25 6.44 -12.28 0.74
C GLY A 25 7.63 -12.97 1.44
N HIS A 26 7.93 -14.24 1.08
CA HIS A 26 8.89 -15.13 1.77
C HIS A 26 10.40 -14.88 1.54
N SER A 27 10.81 -13.87 0.76
CA SER A 27 12.22 -13.69 0.38
C SER A 27 12.83 -12.49 1.09
N ARG A 28 13.98 -12.64 1.77
CA ARG A 28 14.68 -11.58 2.55
C ARG A 28 14.98 -10.27 1.78
N ALA A 29 14.95 -10.29 0.44
CA ALA A 29 15.06 -9.10 -0.40
C ALA A 29 13.74 -8.29 -0.50
N TYR A 30 12.59 -8.93 -0.25
CA TYR A 30 11.25 -8.34 -0.24
C TYR A 30 10.92 -7.62 1.08
N ASP A 31 11.56 -8.01 2.20
CA ASP A 31 11.38 -7.35 3.51
C ASP A 31 11.74 -5.86 3.47
N LEU A 32 12.69 -5.46 2.61
CA LEU A 32 13.15 -4.06 2.52
C LEU A 32 12.14 -3.16 1.78
N VAL A 33 11.51 -3.66 0.71
CA VAL A 33 10.55 -2.91 -0.12
C VAL A 33 9.16 -2.91 0.54
N ILE A 34 8.73 -4.04 1.08
CA ILE A 34 7.51 -4.17 1.90
C ILE A 34 7.66 -3.32 3.16
N GLY A 35 8.84 -3.28 3.78
CA GLY A 35 9.08 -2.48 4.97
C GLY A 35 8.68 -1.01 4.78
N ALA A 36 9.15 -0.34 3.72
CA ALA A 36 8.85 1.07 3.51
C ALA A 36 7.42 1.30 2.99
N ALA A 37 7.01 0.58 1.94
CA ALA A 37 5.71 0.80 1.31
C ALA A 37 4.54 0.34 2.19
N THR A 38 4.63 -0.85 2.79
CA THR A 38 3.58 -1.35 3.70
C THR A 38 3.50 -0.50 4.96
N ARG A 39 4.63 -0.06 5.54
CA ARG A 39 4.60 0.86 6.70
C ARG A 39 4.03 2.23 6.34
N ASP A 40 4.33 2.72 5.15
CA ASP A 40 3.75 3.98 4.65
C ASP A 40 2.23 3.83 4.48
N LEU A 41 1.77 2.76 3.84
CA LEU A 41 0.35 2.46 3.67
C LEU A 41 -0.39 2.24 5.01
N LEU A 42 0.21 1.52 5.95
CA LEU A 42 -0.35 1.30 7.28
C LEU A 42 -0.49 2.59 8.10
N ARG A 43 0.36 3.60 7.85
CA ARG A 43 0.38 4.84 8.63
C ARG A 43 -0.36 6.00 7.98
N HIS A 44 -0.39 6.05 6.65
CA HIS A 44 -0.77 7.25 5.91
C HIS A 44 -1.81 7.02 4.82
N SER A 45 -2.34 5.80 4.65
CA SER A 45 -3.39 5.58 3.63
C SER A 45 -4.69 6.29 4.03
N GLU A 46 -5.26 7.04 3.09
CA GLU A 46 -6.52 7.77 3.27
C GLU A 46 -7.73 6.94 2.80
N VAL A 47 -7.46 5.83 2.11
CA VAL A 47 -8.45 4.86 1.64
C VAL A 47 -8.24 3.49 2.28
N PRO A 48 -9.29 2.65 2.41
CA PRO A 48 -9.14 1.29 2.88
C PRO A 48 -8.11 0.49 2.06
N VAL A 49 -7.26 -0.27 2.75
CA VAL A 49 -6.24 -1.12 2.11
C VAL A 49 -6.40 -2.56 2.56
N LEU A 50 -6.56 -3.47 1.60
CA LEU A 50 -6.45 -4.90 1.80
C LEU A 50 -5.01 -5.35 1.54
N PHE A 51 -4.41 -6.00 2.53
CA PHE A 51 -3.10 -6.63 2.41
C PHE A 51 -3.29 -8.13 2.17
N SER A 52 -3.01 -8.60 0.95
CA SER A 52 -3.02 -10.02 0.60
C SER A 52 -1.62 -10.61 0.68
N ARG A 53 -1.52 -11.88 1.04
CA ARG A 53 -0.29 -12.66 0.78
C ARG A 53 -0.19 -13.05 -0.69
#